data_AF-A0A7C8YIQ4-F1
#
_entry.id   AF-A0A7C8YIQ4-F1
#
_cell.length_a   1.000
_cell.length_b   1.000
_cell.length_c   1.000
_cell.angle_alpha   90.00
_cell.angle_beta   90.00
_cell.angle_gamma   90.00
#
_symmetry.space_group_name_H-M   'P 1'
#
loop_
_entity.id
_entity.type
_entity.pdbx_description
1 polymer ?
#
loop_
_entity_poly.entity_id
_entity_poly.type
_entity_poly.pdbx_seq_one_letter_code
_entity_poly.pdbx_strand_id
1 'polypeptide(L)'
;SVDTRTRLVPQLPQGFSGNAYVLASIALSAGELEAASYEDIINKIKAAKNSVDNEYVSSYLEALEGSGGALPPLGELTMVSDWTRTPYNKLNFMPHSPLAPMSASVLAPPLPQVAYFMQSPKEDKGIDVRIGLSPTILTSFSHYFLQTSN
;
A
#
# COMPACT_ATOMS: atom_id res chain seq x y z
N SER A 1 1.87 -3.15 -2.88
CA SER A 1 2.62 -2.97 -4.14
C SER A 1 4.13 -3.06 -3.90
N VAL A 2 4.91 -3.18 -4.97
CA VAL A 2 6.39 -3.19 -4.95
C VAL A 2 6.90 -2.19 -5.98
N ASP A 3 7.79 -1.27 -5.56
CA ASP A 3 8.51 -0.35 -6.46
C ASP A 3 9.52 -1.13 -7.31
N THR A 4 9.43 -0.99 -8.63
CA THR A 4 10.22 -1.78 -9.59
C THR A 4 11.43 -1.04 -10.13
N ARG A 5 11.61 0.25 -9.82
CA ARG A 5 12.68 1.09 -10.38
C ARG A 5 14.08 0.48 -10.25
N THR A 6 14.38 -0.10 -9.09
CA THR A 6 15.69 -0.73 -8.80
C THR A 6 15.71 -2.24 -9.05
N ARG A 7 14.60 -2.82 -9.51
CA ARG A 7 14.44 -4.28 -9.71
C ARG A 7 14.49 -4.69 -11.18
N LEU A 8 14.29 -3.73 -12.09
CA LEU A 8 14.42 -3.95 -13.53
C LEU A 8 15.89 -4.05 -13.95
N VAL A 9 16.12 -4.74 -15.07
CA VAL A 9 17.43 -4.88 -15.70
C VAL A 9 17.34 -4.42 -17.17
N PRO A 10 17.90 -3.24 -17.53
CA PRO A 10 18.58 -2.29 -16.65
C PRO A 10 17.62 -1.56 -15.69
N GLN A 11 18.16 -1.06 -14.58
CA GLN A 11 17.38 -0.25 -13.63
C GLN A 11 16.86 1.03 -14.30
N LEU A 12 15.71 1.52 -13.85
CA LEU A 12 15.18 2.79 -14.33
C LEU A 12 16.08 3.95 -13.89
N PRO A 13 16.25 4.98 -14.74
CA PRO A 13 17.12 6.10 -14.43
C PRO A 13 16.62 6.88 -13.21
N GLN A 14 17.55 7.48 -12.48
CA GLN A 14 17.21 8.42 -11.42
C GLN A 14 16.36 9.57 -12.00
N GLY A 15 15.26 9.89 -11.34
CA GLY A 15 14.32 10.93 -11.81
C GLY A 15 13.32 10.45 -12.86
N PHE A 16 13.22 9.13 -13.12
CA PHE A 16 12.17 8.57 -13.98
C PHE A 16 10.78 9.08 -13.58
N SER A 17 10.10 9.72 -14.53
CA SER A 17 8.73 10.21 -14.38
C SER A 17 7.77 9.22 -15.02
N GLY A 18 6.99 8.52 -14.19
CA GLY A 18 6.05 7.50 -14.61
C GLY A 18 5.71 6.52 -13.49
N ASN A 19 4.75 5.64 -13.77
CA ASN A 19 4.41 4.53 -12.88
C ASN A 19 5.43 3.41 -13.02
N ALA A 20 5.97 2.94 -11.90
CA ALA A 20 6.93 1.83 -11.86
C ALA A 20 6.71 1.02 -10.58
N TYR A 21 5.57 0.33 -10.54
CA TYR A 21 5.24 -0.58 -9.45
C TYR A 21 4.42 -1.76 -9.99
N VAL A 22 4.50 -2.89 -9.30
CA VAL A 22 3.64 -4.06 -9.54
C VAL A 22 2.92 -4.47 -8.26
N LEU A 23 1.90 -5.31 -8.40
CA LEU A 23 1.24 -5.96 -7.28
C LEU A 23 1.94 -7.27 -6.96
N ALA A 24 2.36 -7.40 -5.71
CA ALA A 24 2.76 -8.68 -5.11
C ALA A 24 1.62 -9.11 -4.19
N SER A 25 1.18 -10.35 -4.35
CA SER A 25 -0.02 -10.87 -3.71
C SER A 25 0.31 -12.16 -2.97
N ILE A 26 -0.40 -12.39 -1.88
CA ILE A 26 -0.50 -13.71 -1.23
C ILE A 26 -1.97 -14.12 -1.27
N ALA A 27 -2.23 -15.41 -1.47
CA ALA A 27 -3.57 -15.96 -1.40
C ALA A 27 -3.66 -16.89 -0.19
N LEU A 28 -4.68 -16.68 0.64
CA LEU A 28 -5.00 -17.47 1.82
C LEU A 28 -6.52 -17.54 1.92
N SER A 29 -7.05 -18.68 2.31
CA SER A 29 -8.44 -18.76 2.75
C SER A 29 -8.63 -18.04 4.09
N ALA A 30 -9.86 -17.65 4.42
CA ALA A 30 -10.17 -17.01 5.70
C ALA A 30 -9.77 -17.90 6.89
N GLY A 31 -10.01 -19.21 6.81
CA GLY A 31 -9.62 -20.16 7.86
C GLY A 31 -8.09 -20.29 8.03
N GLU A 32 -7.33 -20.28 6.94
CA GLU A 32 -5.86 -20.24 7.02
C GLU A 32 -5.36 -18.93 7.62
N LEU A 33 -6.01 -17.80 7.30
CA LEU A 33 -5.66 -16.50 7.85
C LEU A 33 -5.92 -16.43 9.37
N GLU A 34 -7.05 -16.97 9.82
CA GLU A 34 -7.40 -17.03 11.25
C GLU A 34 -6.50 -17.96 12.06
N ALA A 35 -6.04 -19.07 11.45
CA ALA A 35 -5.16 -20.04 12.10
C ALA A 35 -3.67 -19.64 12.07
N ALA A 36 -3.27 -18.76 11.14
CA ALA A 36 -1.88 -18.36 10.98
C ALA A 36 -1.42 -17.39 12.07
N SER A 37 -0.17 -17.53 12.51
CA SER A 37 0.45 -16.51 13.34
C SER A 37 0.74 -15.24 12.53
N TYR A 38 0.87 -14.09 13.21
CA TYR A 38 1.33 -12.86 12.55
C TYR A 38 2.70 -13.03 11.89
N GLU A 39 3.60 -13.80 12.51
CA GLU A 39 4.91 -14.08 11.93
C GLU A 39 4.80 -14.82 10.58
N ASP A 40 3.95 -15.84 10.50
CA ASP A 40 3.72 -16.59 9.26
C ASP A 40 3.19 -15.69 8.15
N ILE A 41 2.20 -14.85 8.47
CA ILE A 41 1.61 -13.90 7.52
C ILE A 41 2.67 -12.90 7.04
N ILE A 42 3.45 -12.33 7.97
CA ILE A 42 4.53 -11.40 7.65
C ILE A 42 5.58 -12.07 6.74
N ASN A 43 5.96 -13.31 7.03
CA ASN A 43 6.94 -14.04 6.24
C ASN A 43 6.42 -14.35 4.83
N LYS A 44 5.14 -14.70 4.67
CA LYS A 44 4.50 -14.85 3.35
C LYS A 44 4.52 -13.54 2.57
N ILE A 45 4.16 -12.41 3.19
CA ILE A 45 4.19 -11.08 2.56
C ILE A 45 5.63 -10.73 2.13
N LYS A 46 6.62 -10.94 3.00
CA LYS A 46 8.03 -10.69 2.69
C LYS A 46 8.51 -11.54 1.52
N ALA A 47 8.21 -12.84 1.52
CA ALA A 47 8.57 -13.74 0.44
C ALA A 47 7.97 -13.28 -0.90
N ALA A 48 6.67 -12.98 -0.94
CA ALA A 48 6.01 -12.48 -2.15
C ALA A 48 6.58 -11.14 -2.64
N LYS A 49 6.94 -10.22 -1.73
CA LYS A 49 7.58 -8.95 -2.11
C LYS A 49 9.02 -9.18 -2.60
N ASN A 50 9.73 -10.17 -2.07
CA ASN A 50 11.12 -10.45 -2.45
C ASN A 50 11.22 -11.23 -3.76
N SER A 51 10.20 -11.99 -4.15
CA SER A 51 10.16 -12.72 -5.42
C SER A 51 9.91 -11.82 -6.63
N VAL A 52 9.60 -10.53 -6.45
CA VAL A 52 9.46 -9.59 -7.56
C VAL A 52 10.85 -9.26 -8.10
N ASP A 53 11.25 -9.90 -9.19
CA ASP A 53 12.46 -9.63 -9.97
C ASP A 53 12.12 -9.07 -11.35
N ASN A 54 13.10 -8.99 -12.24
CA ASN A 54 12.91 -8.47 -13.58
C ASN A 54 11.93 -9.34 -14.39
N GLU A 55 12.10 -10.65 -14.31
CA GLU A 55 11.29 -11.66 -14.97
C GLU A 55 9.82 -11.59 -14.49
N TYR A 56 9.60 -11.47 -13.18
CA TYR A 56 8.27 -11.26 -12.61
C TYR A 56 7.60 -10.02 -13.20
N VAL A 57 8.32 -8.89 -13.31
CA VAL A 57 7.76 -7.66 -13.85
C VAL A 57 7.40 -7.83 -15.33
N SER A 58 8.25 -8.49 -16.12
CA SER A 58 7.93 -8.81 -17.52
C SER A 58 6.66 -9.66 -17.64
N SER A 59 6.54 -10.76 -16.89
CA SER A 59 5.34 -11.59 -16.90
C SER A 59 4.10 -10.87 -16.40
N TYR A 60 4.25 -9.97 -15.43
CA TYR A 60 3.15 -9.14 -14.93
C TYR A 60 2.60 -8.22 -16.02
N LEU A 61 3.46 -7.60 -16.83
CA LEU A 61 3.05 -6.73 -17.93
C LEU A 61 2.32 -7.52 -19.02
N GLU A 62 2.84 -8.68 -19.41
CA GLU A 62 2.17 -9.57 -20.37
C GLU A 62 0.76 -9.99 -19.90
N ALA A 63 0.62 -10.35 -18.62
CA ALA A 63 -0.67 -10.70 -18.05
C ALA A 63 -1.65 -9.51 -18.03
N LEU A 64 -1.15 -8.30 -17.77
CA LEU A 64 -1.96 -7.08 -17.74
C LEU A 64 -2.46 -6.66 -19.14
N GLU A 65 -1.62 -6.84 -20.16
CA GLU A 65 -2.01 -6.64 -21.56
C GLU A 65 -3.12 -7.62 -21.96
N GLY A 66 -2.99 -8.89 -21.57
CA GLY A 66 -3.99 -9.92 -21.83
C GLY A 66 -5.32 -9.71 -21.10
N SER A 67 -5.32 -9.07 -19.93
CA SER A 67 -6.54 -8.81 -19.13
C SER A 67 -7.28 -7.53 -19.51
N GLY A 68 -6.74 -6.74 -20.45
CA GLY A 68 -7.31 -5.44 -20.81
C GLY A 68 -7.16 -4.38 -19.71
N GLY A 69 -6.22 -4.56 -18.78
CA GLY A 69 -5.95 -3.61 -17.70
C GLY A 69 -6.99 -3.60 -16.57
N ALA A 70 -7.91 -4.56 -16.54
CA ALA A 70 -8.91 -4.66 -15.46
C ALA A 70 -8.25 -5.12 -14.15
N LEU A 71 -8.63 -4.46 -13.04
CA LEU A 71 -8.29 -4.97 -11.71
C LEU A 71 -9.07 -6.25 -11.42
N PRO A 72 -8.48 -7.20 -10.66
CA PRO A 72 -9.25 -8.34 -10.16
C PRO A 72 -10.39 -7.87 -9.26
N PRO A 73 -11.45 -8.67 -9.06
CA PRO A 73 -12.56 -8.31 -8.19
C PRO A 73 -12.06 -7.91 -6.78
N LEU A 74 -12.30 -6.66 -6.40
CA LEU A 74 -11.77 -6.10 -5.15
C LEU A 74 -12.53 -6.53 -3.90
N GLY A 75 -13.72 -7.12 -4.05
CA GLY A 75 -14.60 -7.47 -2.92
C GLY A 75 -14.01 -8.53 -1.98
N GLU A 76 -13.14 -9.40 -2.50
CA GLU A 76 -12.48 -10.48 -1.75
C GLU A 76 -11.00 -10.20 -1.49
N LEU A 77 -10.49 -9.06 -1.95
CA LEU A 77 -9.08 -8.70 -1.87
C LEU A 77 -8.85 -7.60 -0.85
N THR A 78 -7.86 -7.80 0.02
CA THR A 78 -7.30 -6.70 0.80
C THR A 78 -6.14 -6.08 0.04
N MET A 79 -6.36 -4.89 -0.54
CA MET A 79 -5.31 -4.13 -1.19
C MET A 79 -4.65 -3.16 -0.21
N VAL A 80 -3.32 -3.15 -0.19
CA VAL A 80 -2.53 -2.26 0.66
C VAL A 80 -1.57 -1.43 -0.18
N SER A 81 -1.61 -0.12 0.02
CA SER A 81 -0.73 0.86 -0.60
C SER A 81 0.07 1.61 0.46
N ASP A 82 1.40 1.51 0.38
CA ASP A 82 2.32 2.18 1.29
C ASP A 82 2.73 3.55 0.73
N TRP A 83 2.24 4.61 1.36
CA TRP A 83 2.55 6.01 1.06
C TRP A 83 3.42 6.65 2.15
N THR A 84 4.01 5.85 3.04
CA THR A 84 4.88 6.35 4.11
C THR A 84 6.16 6.99 3.58
N ARG A 85 6.54 6.71 2.33
CA ARG A 85 7.70 7.33 1.68
C ARG A 85 7.34 8.55 0.83
N THR A 86 6.06 8.91 0.75
CA THR A 86 5.58 10.08 0.00
C THR A 86 5.62 11.31 0.91
N PRO A 87 6.33 12.38 0.56
CA PRO A 87 6.61 13.51 1.45
C PRO A 87 5.42 14.49 1.59
N TYR A 88 4.19 13.99 1.71
CA TYR A 88 2.97 14.81 1.83
C TYR A 88 3.09 15.89 2.93
N ASN A 89 3.66 15.51 4.08
CA ASN A 89 3.85 16.38 5.23
C ASN A 89 5.13 17.22 5.23
N LYS A 90 5.95 17.12 4.17
CA LYS A 90 7.24 17.82 4.05
C LYS A 90 7.29 18.81 2.89
N LEU A 91 6.18 18.97 2.18
CA LEU A 91 6.04 20.00 1.16
C LEU A 91 5.91 21.35 1.87
N ASN A 92 6.84 22.26 1.62
CA ASN A 92 6.73 23.64 2.09
C ASN A 92 6.39 24.55 0.91
N PHE A 93 5.11 24.83 0.73
CA PHE A 93 4.63 25.74 -0.31
C PHE A 93 4.92 27.21 -0.01
N MET A 94 5.29 27.55 1.23
CA MET A 94 5.59 28.92 1.66
C MET A 94 6.92 29.00 2.44
N PRO A 95 8.07 28.76 1.77
CA PRO A 95 9.38 28.67 2.44
C PRO A 95 9.83 29.96 3.13
N HIS A 96 9.21 31.10 2.80
CA HIS A 96 9.55 32.42 3.36
C HIS A 96 8.45 32.99 4.28
N SER A 97 7.38 32.22 4.56
CA SER A 97 6.30 32.68 5.42
C SER A 97 6.68 32.48 6.90
N PRO A 98 6.37 33.45 7.79
CA PRO A 98 6.51 33.26 9.23
C PRO A 98 5.46 32.29 9.82
N LEU A 99 4.51 31.82 9.00
CA LEU A 99 3.51 30.82 9.38
C LEU A 99 4.09 29.39 9.32
N ALA A 100 3.51 28.47 10.10
CA ALA A 100 3.90 27.07 10.08
C ALA A 100 3.86 26.47 8.66
N PRO A 101 4.76 25.52 8.33
CA PRO A 101 4.78 24.89 7.01
C PRO A 101 3.43 24.26 6.67
N MET A 102 2.88 24.61 5.50
CA MET A 102 1.62 24.06 5.02
C MET A 102 1.83 22.67 4.45
N SER A 103 1.38 21.65 5.17
CA SER A 103 1.33 20.28 4.69
C SER A 103 0.12 20.05 3.76
N ALA A 104 0.29 19.20 2.75
CA ALA A 104 -0.82 18.65 1.99
C ALA A 104 -1.21 17.30 2.60
N SER A 105 -2.49 17.09 2.89
CA SER A 105 -3.02 15.78 3.27
C SER A 105 -4.05 15.32 2.26
N VAL A 106 -4.09 14.03 2.01
CA VAL A 106 -5.15 13.38 1.23
C VAL A 106 -6.45 13.59 2.01
N LEU A 107 -7.57 13.95 1.37
CA LEU A 107 -8.84 14.14 2.09
C LEU A 107 -9.63 12.83 2.18
N ALA A 108 -9.65 12.06 1.10
CA ALA A 108 -10.32 10.77 1.01
C ALA A 108 -9.46 9.76 0.21
N PRO A 109 -9.55 8.45 0.52
CA PRO A 109 -8.87 7.42 -0.26
C PRO A 109 -9.41 7.42 -1.71
N PRO A 110 -8.54 7.44 -2.73
CA PRO A 110 -8.96 7.36 -4.13
C PRO A 110 -9.80 6.12 -4.43
N LEU A 111 -9.46 4.99 -3.79
CA LEU A 111 -10.20 3.74 -3.84
C LEU A 111 -10.57 3.34 -2.41
N PRO A 112 -11.85 3.40 -2.01
CA PRO A 112 -12.27 3.07 -0.65
C PRO A 112 -11.83 1.68 -0.18
N GLN A 113 -11.75 0.71 -1.09
CA GLN A 113 -11.37 -0.68 -0.79
C GLN A 113 -9.87 -0.89 -0.54
N VAL A 114 -9.05 0.15 -0.73
CA VAL A 114 -7.60 0.08 -0.51
C VAL A 114 -7.24 0.70 0.84
N ALA A 115 -6.41 0.00 1.62
CA ALA A 115 -5.80 0.53 2.82
C ALA A 115 -4.54 1.34 2.45
N TYR A 116 -4.56 2.64 2.74
CA TYR A 116 -3.44 3.55 2.51
C TYR A 116 -2.69 3.81 3.82
N PHE A 117 -1.41 3.48 3.85
CA PHE A 117 -0.52 3.72 4.99
C PHE A 117 0.24 5.02 4.75
N MET A 118 0.08 6.00 5.65
CA MET A 118 0.65 7.34 5.50
C MET A 118 1.51 7.70 6.71
N GLN A 119 2.54 8.52 6.52
CA GLN A 119 3.21 9.15 7.67
C GLN A 119 2.22 10.04 8.41
N SER A 120 2.19 9.92 9.73
CA SER A 120 1.43 10.86 10.55
C SER A 120 1.93 12.29 10.30
N PRO A 121 1.04 13.29 10.23
CA PRO A 121 1.44 14.69 10.19
C PRO A 121 2.05 15.15 11.53
N LYS A 122 1.88 14.36 12.59
CA LYS A 122 2.55 14.56 13.87
C LYS A 122 4.01 14.08 13.75
N GLU A 123 4.93 14.78 14.40
CA GLU A 123 6.35 14.37 14.46
C GLU A 123 6.59 13.22 15.46
N ASP A 124 5.66 12.26 15.54
CA ASP A 124 5.68 11.14 16.49
C ASP A 124 6.09 9.80 15.84
N LYS A 125 6.48 9.83 14.56
CA LYS A 125 6.78 8.64 13.73
C LYS A 125 5.58 7.67 13.60
N GLY A 126 4.37 8.14 13.91
CA GLY A 126 3.14 7.37 13.76
C GLY A 126 2.84 7.07 12.28
N ILE A 127 2.03 6.03 12.08
CA ILE A 127 1.47 5.68 10.78
C ILE A 127 -0.03 5.84 10.86
N ASP A 128 -0.57 6.69 10.00
CA ASP A 128 -2.01 6.85 9.82
C ASP A 128 -2.47 5.85 8.75
N VAL A 129 -3.52 5.08 9.03
CA VAL A 129 -4.14 4.17 8.06
C VAL A 129 -5.48 4.74 7.62
N ARG A 130 -5.67 4.84 6.30
CA ARG A 130 -6.95 5.25 5.70
C ARG A 130 -7.54 4.11 4.90
N ILE A 131 -8.73 3.67 5.29
CA ILE A 131 -9.48 2.59 4.64
C ILE A 131 -10.96 2.93 4.65
N GLY A 132 -11.63 2.70 3.52
CA GLY A 132 -13.08 2.79 3.40
C GLY A 132 -13.72 1.46 3.79
N LEU A 133 -14.64 1.49 4.75
CA LEU A 133 -15.36 0.31 5.21
C LEU A 133 -16.86 0.53 5.03
N SER A 134 -17.58 -0.51 4.60
CA SER A 134 -19.03 -0.43 4.56
C SER A 134 -19.60 -0.38 5.99
N PRO A 135 -20.78 0.25 6.20
CA PRO A 135 -21.38 0.30 7.53
C PRO A 135 -21.56 -1.08 8.17
N THR A 136 -21.81 -2.10 7.35
CA THR A 136 -22.01 -3.49 7.81
C THR A 136 -20.75 -4.11 8.42
N ILE A 137 -19.56 -3.79 7.91
CA ILE A 137 -18.29 -4.35 8.42
C ILE A 137 -17.59 -3.45 9.42
N LEU A 138 -17.91 -2.15 9.46
CA LEU A 138 -17.24 -1.15 10.27
C LEU A 138 -17.23 -1.52 11.76
N THR A 139 -18.37 -1.97 12.30
CA THR A 139 -18.48 -2.33 13.72
C THR A 139 -17.58 -3.50 14.08
N SER A 140 -17.62 -4.59 13.31
CA SER A 140 -16.78 -5.77 13.52
C SER A 140 -15.30 -5.45 13.34
N PHE A 141 -14.95 -4.71 12.28
CA PHE A 141 -13.57 -4.28 12.04
C PHE A 141 -13.03 -3.47 13.23
N SER A 142 -13.79 -2.48 13.70
CA SER A 142 -13.37 -1.61 14.81
C SER A 142 -13.18 -2.41 16.10
N HIS A 143 -14.07 -3.37 16.36
CA HIS A 143 -13.97 -4.28 17.49
C HIS A 143 -12.66 -5.08 17.46
N TYR A 144 -12.38 -5.80 16.37
CA TYR A 144 -11.18 -6.63 16.28
C TYR A 144 -9.89 -5.80 16.19
N PHE A 145 -9.88 -4.73 15.41
CA PHE A 145 -8.68 -3.90 15.20
C PHE A 145 -8.22 -3.20 16.48
N LEU A 146 -9.14 -2.73 17.31
CA LEU A 146 -8.80 -2.00 18.54
C LEU A 146 -8.56 -2.93 19.73
N GLN A 147 -9.13 -4.13 19.75
CA GLN A 147 -8.98 -5.06 20.86
C GLN A 147 -7.73 -5.95 20.80
N THR A 148 -7.05 -6.06 19.66
CA THR A 148 -5.81 -6.84 19.53
C THR A 148 -4.59 -6.25 20.24
N SER A 149 -4.78 -5.29 21.16
CA SER A 149 -3.75 -4.79 22.07
C SER A 149 -3.80 -5.56 23.40
N ASN A 150 -3.39 -6.82 23.41
CA ASN A 150 -3.07 -7.58 24.63
C ASN A 150 -1.68 -8.17 24.50
#